data_AF-A0A9Q1FDW4-F1
#
_entry.id   AF-A0A9Q1FDW4-F1
#
_cell.length_a   1.000
_cell.length_b   1.000
_cell.length_c   1.000
_cell.angle_alpha   90.00
_cell.angle_beta   90.00
_cell.angle_gamma   90.00
#
_symmetry.space_group_name_H-M   'P 1'
#
loop_
_entity.id
_entity.type
_entity.pdbx_description
1 polymer ?
#
loop_
_entity_poly.entity_id
_entity_poly.type
_entity_poly.pdbx_seq_one_letter_code
_entity_poly.pdbx_strand_id
1 'polypeptide(L)'
;MLESISCQYEDVRTLLLERGEEGRLYDLDEETLGAMVMFLQRFKEATKALEASKTPTLHLTAVWFDRLKRHLQPSSTDNLTFSSLKEKCLRILLEKYEIHLLHKLAMFLHPKLKSLKLLADEHEVGTVHNKVRRLVKGERGKNKTKRKLFGEKLRRRTASTLRSSVA
;
A
#
# COMPACT_ATOMS: atom_id res chain seq x y z
N MET A 1 -0.06 -0.05 23.27
CA MET A 1 -0.23 -0.82 24.52
C MET A 1 1.00 -1.69 24.79
N LEU A 2 1.27 -2.73 23.99
CA LEU A 2 2.42 -3.63 24.21
C LEU A 2 3.77 -2.88 24.25
N GLU A 3 3.99 -1.92 23.35
CA GLU A 3 5.17 -1.04 23.36
C GLU A 3 5.32 -0.26 24.68
N SER A 4 4.21 0.19 25.28
CA SER A 4 4.23 0.90 26.58
C SER A 4 4.60 -0.03 27.73
N ILE A 5 4.06 -1.25 27.72
CA ILE A 5 4.35 -2.27 28.74
C ILE A 5 5.81 -2.69 28.64
N SER A 6 6.32 -2.90 27.42
CA SER A 6 7.73 -3.25 27.19
C SER A 6 8.68 -2.15 27.64
N CYS A 7 8.37 -0.88 27.38
CA CYS A 7 9.22 0.23 27.82
C CYS A 7 9.26 0.43 29.34
N GLN A 8 8.20 0.01 30.05
CA GLN A 8 8.03 0.21 31.50
C GLN A 8 8.06 -1.12 32.25
N TYR A 9 8.65 -2.17 31.65
CA TYR A 9 8.50 -3.53 32.14
C TYR A 9 8.97 -3.68 33.59
N GLU A 10 10.16 -3.16 33.92
CA GLU A 10 10.71 -3.20 35.28
C GLU A 10 9.92 -2.35 36.29
N ASP A 11 9.42 -1.18 35.87
CA ASP A 11 8.58 -0.33 36.71
C ASP A 11 7.25 -1.03 37.04
N VAL A 12 6.63 -1.65 36.04
CA VAL A 12 5.39 -2.42 36.21
C VAL A 12 5.64 -3.66 37.08
N ARG A 13 6.75 -4.35 36.87
CA ARG A 13 7.14 -5.53 37.65
C ARG A 13 7.37 -5.18 39.12
N THR A 14 8.07 -4.08 39.39
CA THR A 14 8.32 -3.58 40.75
C THR A 14 7.01 -3.22 41.45
N LEU A 15 6.14 -2.47 40.77
CA LEU A 15 4.84 -2.05 41.31
C LEU A 15 3.90 -3.24 41.59
N LEU A 16 3.94 -4.29 40.76
CA LEU A 16 3.18 -5.51 41.01
C LEU A 16 3.74 -6.32 42.18
N LEU A 17 5.07 -6.36 42.33
CA LEU A 17 5.74 -7.02 43.44
C LEU A 17 5.44 -6.32 44.78
N GLU A 18 5.45 -4.99 44.80
CA GLU A 18 5.06 -4.19 45.98
C GLU A 18 3.60 -4.44 46.42
N ARG A 19 2.73 -4.84 45.49
CA ARG A 19 1.31 -5.11 45.73
C ARG A 19 0.97 -6.57 46.00
N GLY A 20 1.95 -7.47 45.91
CA GLY A 20 1.72 -8.92 45.96
C GLY A 20 0.89 -9.46 44.78
N GLU A 21 0.99 -8.80 43.62
CA GLU A 21 0.30 -9.16 42.37
C GLU A 21 1.27 -9.66 41.28
N GLU A 22 2.47 -10.12 41.65
CA GLU A 22 3.51 -10.57 40.71
C GLU A 22 3.04 -11.70 39.79
N GLY A 23 2.07 -12.50 40.24
CA GLY A 23 1.43 -13.55 39.45
C GLY A 23 0.79 -13.05 38.15
N ARG A 24 0.50 -11.75 38.02
CA ARG A 24 -0.06 -11.16 36.79
C ARG A 24 0.93 -11.11 35.63
N LEU A 25 2.23 -11.19 35.90
CA LEU A 25 3.29 -11.25 34.89
C LEU A 25 3.89 -12.65 34.73
N TYR A 26 3.39 -13.66 35.46
CA TYR A 26 3.99 -14.99 35.50
C TYR A 26 4.13 -15.64 34.10
N ASP A 27 3.13 -15.45 33.24
CA ASP A 27 3.13 -15.97 31.87
C ASP A 27 3.72 -15.01 30.83
N LEU A 28 4.19 -13.82 31.26
CA LEU A 28 4.65 -12.77 30.37
C LEU A 28 6.17 -12.61 30.47
N ASP A 29 6.87 -13.26 29.56
CA ASP A 29 8.31 -13.11 29.39
C ASP A 29 8.65 -11.79 28.65
N GLU A 30 9.62 -11.04 29.17
CA GLU A 30 10.03 -9.73 28.62
C GLU A 30 10.59 -9.87 27.20
N GLU A 31 11.39 -10.91 26.95
CA GLU A 31 11.97 -11.18 25.64
C GLU A 31 10.87 -11.46 24.60
N THR A 32 9.89 -12.28 24.97
CA THR A 32 8.71 -12.59 24.17
C THR A 32 7.86 -11.34 23.90
N LEU A 33 7.68 -10.47 24.90
CA LEU A 33 6.98 -9.19 24.73
C LEU A 33 7.74 -8.29 23.74
N GLY A 34 9.06 -8.16 23.88
CA GLY A 34 9.91 -7.41 22.98
C GLY A 34 9.86 -7.94 21.54
N ALA A 35 9.95 -9.26 21.37
CA ALA A 35 9.80 -9.93 20.08
C ALA A 35 8.44 -9.64 19.44
N MET A 36 7.36 -9.62 20.24
CA MET A 36 6.01 -9.30 19.75
C MET A 36 5.88 -7.83 19.32
N VAL A 37 6.49 -6.90 20.07
CA VAL A 37 6.54 -5.48 19.68
C VAL A 37 7.28 -5.32 18.35
N MET A 38 8.44 -5.97 18.20
CA MET A 38 9.21 -5.96 16.94
C MET A 38 8.45 -6.59 15.78
N PHE A 39 7.73 -7.68 16.04
CA PHE A 39 6.87 -8.32 15.04
C PHE A 39 5.77 -7.37 14.55
N LEU A 40 5.08 -6.67 15.46
CA LEU A 40 3.99 -5.74 15.14
C LEU A 40 4.48 -4.42 14.53
N GLN A 41 5.71 -4.02 14.82
CA GLN A 41 6.31 -2.79 14.29
C GLN A 41 6.25 -2.75 12.76
N ARG A 42 6.43 -3.89 12.10
CA ARG A 42 6.37 -3.98 10.64
C ARG A 42 4.99 -3.63 10.08
N PHE A 43 3.93 -3.99 10.79
CA PHE A 43 2.56 -3.62 10.43
C PHE A 43 2.29 -2.14 10.68
N LYS A 44 2.78 -1.59 11.80
CA LYS A 44 2.71 -0.15 12.12
C LYS A 44 3.35 0.70 11.02
N GLU A 45 4.51 0.29 10.50
CA GLU A 45 5.16 0.95 9.36
C GLU A 45 4.31 0.88 8.09
N ALA A 46 3.76 -0.29 7.78
CA ALA A 46 2.93 -0.49 6.59
C ALA A 46 1.68 0.40 6.63
N THR A 47 0.97 0.41 7.76
CA THR A 47 -0.21 1.24 7.99
C THR A 47 0.13 2.72 7.82
N LYS A 48 1.16 3.23 8.51
CA LYS A 48 1.60 4.63 8.38
C LYS A 48 1.93 5.03 6.94
N ALA A 49 2.60 4.14 6.20
CA ALA A 49 2.98 4.42 4.83
C ALA A 49 1.79 4.41 3.86
N LEU A 50 0.78 3.57 4.11
CA LEU A 50 -0.41 3.45 3.25
C LEU A 50 -1.48 4.50 3.56
N GLU A 51 -1.54 4.98 4.80
CA GLU A 51 -2.49 6.00 5.26
C GLU A 51 -2.04 7.44 4.98
N ALA A 52 -0.83 7.64 4.46
CA ALA A 52 -0.30 8.97 4.17
C ALA A 52 -1.19 9.73 3.17
N SER A 53 -1.81 10.83 3.60
CA SER A 53 -2.75 11.60 2.77
C SER A 53 -2.08 12.62 1.84
N LYS A 54 -0.86 13.06 2.18
CA LYS A 54 -0.13 14.13 1.45
C LYS A 54 0.77 13.60 0.34
N THR A 55 0.94 12.29 0.22
CA THR A 55 1.82 11.65 -0.76
C THR A 55 1.08 10.51 -1.44
N PRO A 56 1.34 10.21 -2.73
CA PRO A 56 0.70 9.07 -3.38
C PRO A 56 1.04 7.75 -2.67
N THR A 57 0.04 6.97 -2.28
CA THR A 57 0.25 5.69 -1.57
C THR A 57 -0.15 4.46 -2.39
N LEU A 58 -0.96 4.63 -3.44
CA LEU A 58 -1.53 3.52 -4.22
C LEU A 58 -0.48 2.61 -4.88
N HIS A 59 0.69 3.16 -5.21
CA HIS A 59 1.81 2.40 -5.78
C HIS A 59 2.58 1.59 -4.73
N LEU A 60 2.40 1.89 -3.44
CA LEU A 60 3.06 1.21 -2.32
C LEU A 60 2.31 -0.05 -1.88
N THR A 61 1.04 -0.21 -2.23
CA THR A 61 0.20 -1.36 -1.84
C THR A 61 0.87 -2.69 -2.17
N ALA A 62 1.33 -2.87 -3.41
CA ALA A 62 2.03 -4.10 -3.83
C ALA A 62 3.42 -4.27 -3.15
N VAL A 63 4.11 -3.15 -2.87
CA VAL A 63 5.41 -3.15 -2.20
C VAL A 63 5.26 -3.62 -0.75
N TRP A 64 4.24 -3.12 -0.04
CA TRP A 64 3.97 -3.50 1.34
C TRP A 64 3.43 -4.91 1.45
N PHE A 65 2.59 -5.35 0.51
CA PHE A 65 2.17 -6.74 0.44
C PHE A 65 3.36 -7.70 0.39
N ASP A 66 4.31 -7.47 -0.52
CA ASP A 66 5.51 -8.30 -0.63
C ASP A 66 6.39 -8.24 0.63
N ARG A 67 6.56 -7.06 1.23
CA ARG A 67 7.32 -6.89 2.48
C ARG A 67 6.67 -7.62 3.65
N LEU A 68 5.36 -7.56 3.78
CA LEU A 68 4.61 -8.26 4.83
C LEU A 68 4.63 -9.76 4.60
N LYS A 69 4.49 -10.21 3.35
CA LYS A 69 4.61 -11.62 2.98
C LYS A 69 5.97 -12.20 3.39
N ARG A 70 7.05 -11.45 3.18
CA ARG A 70 8.41 -11.82 3.60
C ARG A 70 8.57 -11.82 5.13
N HIS A 71 8.03 -10.81 5.81
CA HIS A 71 8.06 -10.72 7.28
C HIS A 71 7.33 -11.89 7.96
N LEU A 72 6.29 -12.42 7.30
CA LEU A 72 5.47 -13.51 7.76
C LEU A 72 5.96 -14.90 7.34
N GLN A 73 7.11 -15.00 6.65
CA GLN A 73 7.73 -16.31 6.44
C GLN A 73 8.34 -16.80 7.77
N PRO A 74 8.02 -18.04 8.21
CA PRO A 74 8.70 -18.64 9.36
C PRO A 74 10.20 -18.76 9.10
N SER A 75 10.99 -18.43 10.12
CA SER A 75 12.45 -18.59 10.16
C SER A 75 12.82 -19.82 10.99
N SER A 76 13.97 -20.45 10.71
CA SER A 76 14.51 -21.54 11.53
C SER A 76 14.86 -21.11 12.95
N THR A 77 14.98 -19.80 13.19
CA THR A 77 15.26 -19.20 14.50
C THR A 77 14.00 -18.88 15.30
N ASP A 78 12.81 -19.01 14.70
CA ASP A 78 11.57 -18.67 15.39
C ASP A 78 11.17 -19.77 16.38
N ASN A 79 10.67 -19.37 17.55
CA ASN A 79 10.03 -20.32 18.46
C ASN A 79 8.72 -20.86 17.85
N LEU A 80 8.21 -21.98 18.37
CA LEU A 80 7.03 -22.65 17.85
C LEU A 80 5.79 -21.73 17.81
N THR A 81 5.64 -20.87 18.82
CA THR A 81 4.53 -19.92 18.91
C THR A 81 4.59 -18.86 17.81
N PHE A 82 5.75 -18.24 17.57
CA PHE A 82 5.94 -17.25 16.51
C PHE A 82 5.86 -17.87 15.12
N SER A 83 6.36 -19.08 14.93
CA SER A 83 6.18 -19.82 13.67
C SER A 83 4.70 -20.02 13.36
N SER A 84 3.93 -20.53 14.32
CA SER A 84 2.48 -20.72 14.15
C SER A 84 1.73 -19.39 13.93
N LEU A 85 2.14 -18.33 14.65
CA LEU A 85 1.57 -16.98 14.48
C LEU A 85 1.84 -16.45 13.07
N LYS A 86 3.09 -16.51 12.60
CA LYS A 86 3.51 -16.07 11.27
C LYS A 86 2.75 -16.82 10.18
N GLU A 87 2.62 -18.13 10.28
CA GLU A 87 1.84 -18.95 9.33
C GLU A 87 0.37 -18.54 9.28
N LYS A 88 -0.27 -18.36 10.45
CA LYS A 88 -1.67 -17.92 10.53
C LYS A 88 -1.84 -16.53 9.91
N CYS A 89 -0.98 -15.59 10.25
CA CYS A 89 -1.00 -14.24 9.69
C CYS A 89 -0.72 -14.24 8.18
N LEU A 90 0.21 -15.08 7.70
CA LEU A 90 0.51 -15.22 6.27
C LEU A 90 -0.73 -15.70 5.51
N ARG A 91 -1.42 -16.70 6.03
CA ARG A 91 -2.67 -17.21 5.45
C ARG A 91 -3.72 -16.11 5.36
N ILE A 92 -3.94 -15.37 6.45
CA ILE A 92 -4.90 -14.25 6.48
C ILE A 92 -4.50 -13.17 5.47
N LEU A 93 -3.20 -12.84 5.38
CA LEU A 93 -2.70 -11.85 4.43
C LEU A 93 -3.00 -12.27 2.99
N LEU A 94 -2.72 -13.54 2.62
CA LEU A 94 -2.99 -14.05 1.28
C LEU A 94 -4.48 -14.15 0.95
N GLU A 95 -5.32 -14.39 1.94
CA GLU A 95 -6.78 -14.49 1.75
C GLU A 95 -7.46 -13.13 1.63
N LYS A 96 -7.05 -12.15 2.44
CA LYS A 96 -7.75 -10.87 2.58
C LYS A 96 -7.15 -9.73 1.76
N TYR A 97 -5.87 -9.80 1.43
CA TYR A 97 -5.17 -8.67 0.81
C TYR A 97 -5.19 -8.79 -0.72
N GLU A 98 -6.04 -8.00 -1.37
CA GLU A 98 -6.19 -8.02 -2.82
C GLU A 98 -5.44 -6.86 -3.52
N ILE A 99 -4.56 -7.20 -4.46
CA ILE A 99 -3.89 -6.22 -5.32
C ILE A 99 -4.72 -6.00 -6.59
N HIS A 100 -5.64 -5.03 -6.53
CA HIS A 100 -6.41 -4.61 -7.70
C HIS A 100 -5.56 -3.98 -8.83
N LEU A 101 -6.14 -3.95 -10.05
CA LEU A 101 -5.52 -3.37 -11.24
C LEU A 101 -5.05 -1.91 -11.04
N LEU A 102 -5.76 -1.09 -10.27
CA LEU A 102 -5.36 0.29 -10.00
C LEU A 102 -4.04 0.38 -9.24
N HIS A 103 -3.80 -0.53 -8.28
CA HIS A 103 -2.52 -0.64 -7.59
C HIS A 103 -1.39 -0.98 -8.57
N LYS A 104 -1.65 -1.92 -9.49
CA LYS A 104 -0.68 -2.33 -10.52
C LYS A 104 -0.38 -1.19 -11.51
N LEU A 105 -1.40 -0.42 -11.89
CA LEU A 105 -1.23 0.77 -12.73
C LEU A 105 -0.44 1.87 -12.02
N ALA A 106 -0.75 2.15 -10.74
CA ALA A 106 0.00 3.12 -9.95
C ALA A 106 1.47 2.71 -9.80
N MET A 107 1.73 1.42 -9.58
CA MET A 107 3.08 0.86 -9.56
C MET A 107 3.80 1.06 -10.90
N PHE A 108 3.14 0.82 -12.02
CA PHE A 108 3.70 1.04 -13.35
C PHE A 108 4.10 2.51 -13.59
N LEU A 109 3.29 3.45 -13.12
CA LEU A 109 3.55 4.90 -13.27
C LEU A 109 4.70 5.39 -12.38
N HIS A 110 5.07 4.63 -11.34
CA HIS A 110 6.16 5.00 -10.46
C HIS A 110 7.52 4.61 -11.08
N PRO A 111 8.47 5.55 -11.30
CA PRO A 111 9.70 5.30 -12.06
C PRO A 111 10.56 4.15 -11.54
N LYS A 112 10.59 3.95 -10.21
CA LYS A 112 11.37 2.88 -9.57
C LYS A 112 10.69 1.51 -9.63
N LEU A 113 9.38 1.46 -9.93
CA LEU A 113 8.58 0.23 -9.91
C LEU A 113 8.02 -0.15 -11.31
N LYS A 114 8.32 0.65 -12.33
CA LYS A 114 7.85 0.48 -13.72
C LYS A 114 8.16 -0.88 -14.36
N SER A 115 9.17 -1.59 -13.83
CA SER A 115 9.55 -2.93 -14.29
C SER A 115 8.60 -4.03 -13.83
N LEU A 116 7.69 -3.71 -12.89
CA LEU A 116 6.65 -4.61 -12.39
C LEU A 116 7.17 -5.96 -11.86
N LYS A 117 8.45 -6.05 -11.46
CA LYS A 117 9.11 -7.28 -10.96
C LYS A 117 8.43 -7.90 -9.72
N LEU A 118 7.58 -7.12 -9.03
CA LEU A 118 6.80 -7.58 -7.89
C LEU A 118 5.56 -8.40 -8.31
N LEU A 119 5.16 -8.32 -9.57
CA LEU A 119 4.15 -9.21 -10.13
C LEU A 119 4.83 -10.50 -10.57
N ALA A 120 4.35 -11.64 -10.05
CA ALA A 120 4.89 -12.95 -10.39
C ALA A 120 4.41 -13.45 -11.77
N ASP A 121 3.29 -12.92 -12.27
CA ASP A 121 2.63 -13.39 -13.48
C ASP A 121 2.85 -12.42 -14.66
N GLU A 122 3.46 -12.93 -15.74
CA GLU A 122 3.67 -12.19 -16.99
C GLU A 122 2.36 -11.75 -17.64
N HIS A 123 1.28 -12.52 -17.48
CA HIS A 123 -0.03 -12.17 -18.02
C HIS A 123 -0.60 -10.91 -17.34
N GLU A 124 -0.36 -10.74 -16.04
CA GLU A 124 -0.75 -9.52 -15.32
C GLU A 124 0.03 -8.30 -15.82
N VAL A 125 1.33 -8.46 -16.07
CA VAL A 125 2.18 -7.41 -16.66
C VAL A 125 1.63 -7.00 -18.03
N GLY A 126 1.28 -7.97 -18.88
CA GLY A 126 0.64 -7.73 -20.18
C GLY A 126 -0.67 -6.96 -20.07
N THR A 127 -1.51 -7.33 -19.09
CA THR A 127 -2.79 -6.66 -18.80
C THR A 127 -2.59 -5.20 -18.42
N VAL A 128 -1.62 -4.90 -17.57
CA VAL A 128 -1.26 -3.53 -17.17
C VAL A 128 -0.83 -2.72 -18.39
N HIS A 129 0.12 -3.22 -19.18
CA HIS A 129 0.59 -2.52 -20.38
C HIS A 129 -0.53 -2.28 -21.40
N ASN A 130 -1.41 -3.25 -21.62
CA ASN A 130 -2.55 -3.13 -22.51
C ASN A 130 -3.54 -2.06 -22.02
N LYS A 131 -3.83 -2.04 -20.72
CA LYS A 131 -4.70 -1.02 -20.14
C LYS A 131 -4.09 0.38 -20.27
N VAL A 132 -2.80 0.55 -19.97
CA VAL A 132 -2.10 1.83 -20.13
C VAL A 132 -2.16 2.30 -21.58
N ARG A 133 -1.85 1.42 -22.55
CA ARG A 133 -1.93 1.75 -23.98
C ARG A 133 -3.33 2.20 -24.39
N ARG A 134 -4.37 1.53 -23.92
CA ARG A 134 -5.77 1.91 -24.18
C ARG A 134 -6.10 3.29 -23.60
N LEU A 135 -5.69 3.56 -22.36
CA LEU A 135 -5.90 4.86 -21.71
C LEU A 135 -5.22 6.00 -22.48
N VAL A 136 -3.96 5.82 -22.88
CA VAL A 136 -3.21 6.81 -23.67
C VAL A 136 -3.86 7.07 -25.03
N LYS A 137 -4.31 6.01 -25.73
CA LYS A 137 -5.02 6.15 -27.02
C LYS A 137 -6.36 6.87 -26.85
N GLY A 138 -7.13 6.55 -25.80
CA GLY A 138 -8.40 7.21 -25.49
C GLY A 138 -8.25 8.71 -25.23
N GLU A 139 -7.24 9.11 -24.45
CA GLU A 139 -6.95 10.52 -24.17
C GLU A 139 -6.51 11.28 -25.44
N ARG A 140 -5.71 10.66 -26.30
CA ARG A 140 -5.36 11.25 -27.61
C ARG A 140 -6.58 11.48 -28.50
N GLY A 141 -7.57 10.58 -28.46
CA GLY A 141 -8.84 10.73 -29.20
C GLY A 141 -9.66 11.93 -28.71
N LYS A 142 -9.87 12.03 -27.39
CA LYS A 142 -10.61 13.15 -26.78
C LYS A 142 -9.97 14.51 -27.07
N ASN A 143 -8.64 14.59 -27.03
CA ASN A 143 -7.92 15.83 -27.32
C ASN A 143 -8.04 16.26 -28.79
N LYS A 144 -8.09 15.32 -29.75
CA LYS A 144 -8.36 15.62 -31.16
C LYS A 144 -9.78 16.17 -31.36
N THR A 145 -10.77 15.57 -30.70
CA THR A 145 -12.17 16.01 -30.77
C THR A 145 -12.35 17.42 -30.17
N LYS A 146 -11.75 17.68 -28.99
CA LYS A 146 -11.76 19.02 -28.38
C LYS A 146 -11.12 20.09 -29.28
N ARG A 147 -9.99 19.79 -29.92
CA ARG A 147 -9.33 20.70 -30.87
C ARG A 147 -10.18 21.00 -32.10
N LYS A 148 -10.85 19.98 -32.67
CA LYS A 148 -11.79 20.18 -33.79
C LYS A 148 -12.99 21.06 -33.41
N LEU A 149 -13.63 20.77 -32.27
CA LEU A 149 -14.75 21.56 -31.74
C LEU A 149 -14.36 23.03 -31.48
N PHE A 150 -13.14 23.26 -30.97
CA PHE A 150 -12.64 24.62 -30.76
C PHE A 150 -12.38 25.34 -32.08
N GLY A 151 -11.77 24.68 -33.07
CA GLY A 151 -11.55 25.23 -34.41
C GLY A 151 -12.85 25.56 -35.16
N GLU A 152 -13.88 24.71 -35.05
CA GLU A 152 -15.19 24.97 -35.63
C GLU A 152 -15.91 26.15 -34.95
N LYS A 153 -15.82 26.26 -33.62
CA LYS A 153 -16.35 27.43 -32.89
C LYS A 153 -15.64 28.73 -33.30
N LEU A 154 -14.34 28.69 -33.52
CA LEU A 154 -13.56 29.86 -33.96
C LEU A 154 -13.95 30.29 -35.38
N ARG A 155 -14.13 29.33 -36.30
CA ARG A 155 -14.60 29.58 -37.67
C ARG A 155 -16.02 30.14 -37.74
N ARG A 156 -16.93 29.68 -36.87
CA ARG A 156 -18.29 30.22 -36.78
C ARG A 156 -18.32 31.66 -36.27
N ARG A 157 -17.44 32.00 -35.32
CA ARG A 157 -17.29 33.38 -34.82
C ARG A 157 -16.71 34.33 -35.86
N THR A 158 -15.67 33.94 -36.60
CA THR A 158 -15.12 34.79 -37.67
C THR A 158 -16.11 34.97 -38.83
N ALA A 159 -16.89 33.93 -39.17
CA ALA A 159 -17.93 34.02 -40.19
C ALA A 159 -19.12 34.90 -39.78
N SER A 160 -19.47 34.98 -38.49
CA SER A 160 -20.51 35.89 -38.00
C SER A 160 -20.06 37.35 -37.98
N THR A 161 -18.80 37.63 -37.65
CA THR A 161 -18.25 39.00 -37.62
C THR A 161 -18.05 39.58 -39.02
N LEU A 162 -17.73 38.75 -40.02
CA LEU A 162 -17.63 39.18 -41.42
C LEU A 162 -19.00 39.51 -42.05
N ARG A 163 -20.09 38.86 -41.59
CA ARG A 163 -21.45 39.16 -42.08
C ARG A 163 -22.05 40.42 -41.47
N SER A 164 -21.61 40.84 -40.28
CA SER A 164 -22.07 42.09 -39.65
C SER A 164 -21.28 43.35 -40.07
N SER A 165 -20.24 43.21 -40.89
CA SER A 165 -19.39 44.31 -41.38
C SER A 165 -19.68 44.72 -42.84
N VAL A 166 -20.64 44.06 -43.49
CA VAL A 166 -21.02 44.28 -44.91
C VAL A 166 -22.47 44.79 -45.03
N ALA A 167 -23.08 45.21 -43.91
CA ALA A 167 -24.36 45.92 -43.86
C ALA A 167 -24.11 47.33 -43.30
#